data_AF-A0AA46KHL9-F1
#
_entry.id   AF-A0AA46KHL9-F1
#
_cell.length_a   1.000
_cell.length_b   1.000
_cell.length_c   1.000
_cell.angle_alpha   90.00
_cell.angle_beta   90.00
_cell.angle_gamma   90.00
#
_symmetry.space_group_name_H-M   'P 1'
#
loop_
_entity.id
_entity.type
_entity.pdbx_description
1 polymer ?
#
loop_
_entity_poly.entity_id
_entity_poly.type
_entity_poly.pdbx_seq_one_letter_code
_entity_poly.pdbx_strand_id
1 'polypeptide(L)' 'MTESTSSNSDHNTNPLPKTYPCPECGNQTAWQDNKNKPFCSHHCKLIDLGAWASEEYTLPAESTPFSDEL' A
#
# COMPACT_ATOMS: atom_id res chain seq x y z
N MET A 1 57.52 -4.57 2.66
CA MET A 1 56.33 -3.80 3.04
C MET A 1 55.15 -4.48 2.38
N THR A 2 54.59 -5.50 3.03
CA THR A 2 53.45 -6.27 2.50
C THR A 2 52.16 -5.60 2.96
N GLU A 3 51.40 -5.04 2.01
CA GLU A 3 50.08 -4.47 2.26
C GLU A 3 49.09 -5.58 2.61
N SER A 4 48.58 -5.53 3.84
CA SER A 4 47.47 -6.37 4.29
C SER A 4 46.17 -5.74 3.78
N THR A 5 45.68 -6.17 2.62
CA THR A 5 44.33 -5.86 2.17
C THR A 5 43.33 -6.78 2.87
N SER A 6 42.75 -6.29 3.96
CA SER A 6 41.59 -6.90 4.62
C SER A 6 40.42 -6.95 3.64
N SER A 7 40.15 -8.14 3.12
CA SER A 7 39.01 -8.43 2.25
C SER A 7 37.80 -8.75 3.13
N ASN A 8 36.96 -7.76 3.44
CA ASN A 8 35.64 -8.01 4.02
C ASN A 8 34.61 -8.10 2.89
N SER A 9 34.26 -9.33 2.54
CA SER A 9 33.16 -9.66 1.62
C SER A 9 31.96 -10.12 2.42
N ASP A 10 31.03 -9.23 2.77
CA ASP A 10 29.75 -9.60 3.37
C ASP A 10 28.64 -8.59 3.02
N HIS A 11 28.19 -8.56 1.76
CA HIS A 11 26.95 -7.85 1.42
C HIS A 11 26.09 -8.68 0.46
N ASN A 12 25.45 -9.70 1.03
CA ASN A 12 24.19 -10.20 0.48
C ASN A 12 23.06 -9.77 1.43
N THR A 13 22.63 -8.52 1.31
CA THR A 13 21.52 -7.95 2.09
C THR A 13 20.27 -7.95 1.23
N ASN A 14 19.55 -9.09 1.17
CA ASN A 14 18.22 -9.10 0.58
C ASN A 14 17.28 -8.34 1.54
N PRO A 15 16.75 -7.16 1.19
CA PRO A 15 15.98 -6.34 2.14
C PRO A 15 14.69 -7.07 2.49
N LEU A 16 14.35 -7.08 3.79
CA LEU A 16 13.07 -7.62 4.26
C LEU A 16 11.91 -6.94 3.50
N PRO A 17 10.88 -7.68 3.05
CA PRO A 17 9.77 -7.09 2.31
C PRO A 17 9.09 -5.99 3.14
N LYS A 18 8.87 -4.84 2.53
CA LYS A 18 8.18 -3.73 3.19
C LYS A 18 6.70 -4.10 3.33
N THR A 19 6.13 -4.01 4.52
CA THR A 19 4.71 -4.32 4.75
C THR A 19 3.90 -3.08 5.03
N TYR A 20 2.61 -3.12 4.67
CA TYR A 20 1.64 -2.06 4.93
C TYR A 20 0.30 -2.67 5.36
N PRO A 21 -0.54 -1.95 6.14
CA PRO A 21 -1.87 -2.43 6.49
C PRO A 21 -2.79 -2.45 5.27
N CYS A 22 -3.57 -3.53 5.12
CA CYS A 22 -4.66 -3.61 4.17
C CYS A 22 -5.74 -2.57 4.54
N PRO A 23 -6.20 -1.70 3.62
CA PRO A 23 -7.21 -0.70 3.95
C PRO A 23 -8.58 -1.31 4.29
N GLU A 24 -8.89 -2.49 3.75
CA GLU A 24 -10.18 -3.16 3.96
C GLU A 24 -10.27 -3.88 5.31
N CYS A 25 -9.18 -4.51 5.78
CA CYS A 25 -9.24 -5.38 6.96
C CYS A 25 -8.10 -5.19 7.97
N GLY A 26 -7.17 -4.27 7.71
CA GLY A 26 -6.05 -3.94 8.61
C GLY A 26 -4.87 -4.93 8.60
N ASN A 27 -5.01 -6.13 8.02
CA ASN A 27 -3.94 -7.13 7.99
C ASN A 27 -2.68 -6.62 7.27
N GLN A 28 -1.50 -6.95 7.80
CA GLN A 28 -0.22 -6.60 7.17
C GLN A 28 -0.06 -7.34 5.84
N THR A 29 0.28 -6.60 4.78
CA THR A 29 0.55 -7.16 3.45
C THR A 29 1.91 -6.74 2.93
N ALA A 30 2.65 -7.68 2.33
CA ALA A 30 3.92 -7.41 1.68
C ALA A 30 3.72 -6.53 0.45
N TRP A 31 4.59 -5.54 0.28
CA TRP A 31 4.58 -4.66 -0.87
C TRP A 31 5.24 -5.32 -2.09
N GLN A 32 6.31 -6.06 -1.87
CA GLN A 32 6.93 -6.88 -2.90
C GLN A 32 6.10 -8.14 -3.16
N ASP A 33 6.02 -8.57 -4.42
CA ASP A 33 5.40 -9.84 -4.87
C ASP A 33 3.90 -10.06 -4.56
N ASN A 34 3.19 -9.07 -4.00
CA ASN A 34 1.73 -9.11 -3.86
C ASN A 34 1.00 -8.54 -5.10
N LYS A 35 0.18 -9.36 -5.78
CA LYS A 35 -0.63 -8.94 -6.94
C LYS A 35 -1.89 -8.14 -6.58
N ASN A 36 -2.31 -8.18 -5.32
CA ASN A 36 -3.54 -7.56 -4.84
C ASN A 36 -3.30 -6.23 -4.12
N LYS A 37 -2.10 -5.67 -4.16
CA LYS A 37 -1.79 -4.36 -3.54
C LYS A 37 -2.85 -3.30 -3.87
N PRO A 38 -3.25 -2.43 -2.91
CA PRO A 38 -2.78 -2.35 -1.53
C PRO A 38 -3.43 -3.37 -0.56
N PHE A 39 -4.26 -4.28 -1.07
CA PHE A 39 -5.02 -5.23 -0.27
C PHE A 39 -4.24 -6.51 0.04
N CYS A 40 -4.63 -7.19 1.13
CA CYS A 40 -4.02 -8.48 1.51
C CYS A 40 -4.47 -9.66 0.63
N SER A 41 -5.59 -9.54 -0.08
CA SER A 41 -6.18 -10.62 -0.88
C SER A 41 -7.09 -10.10 -1.99
N HIS A 42 -7.43 -10.98 -2.94
CA HIS A 42 -8.42 -10.69 -3.98
C HIS A 42 -9.81 -10.39 -3.39
N HIS A 43 -10.18 -11.07 -2.30
CA HIS A 43 -11.44 -10.85 -1.60
C HIS A 43 -11.55 -9.43 -1.06
N CYS A 44 -10.53 -8.93 -0.36
CA CYS A 44 -10.53 -7.56 0.14
C CYS A 44 -10.59 -6.51 -0.99
N LYS A 45 -9.95 -6.78 -2.13
CA LYS A 45 -10.06 -5.91 -3.32
C LYS A 45 -11.49 -5.86 -3.86
N LEU A 46 -12.21 -6.97 -3.84
CA LEU A 46 -13.60 -7.03 -4.31
C LEU A 46 -14.58 -6.35 -3.35
N ILE A 47 -14.33 -6.41 -2.04
CA ILE A 47 -15.16 -5.70 -1.06
C ILE A 47 -15.05 -4.20 -1.27
N ASP A 48 -13.82 -3.66 -1.33
CA ASP A 48 -13.58 -2.23 -1.59
C ASP A 48 -14.28 -1.79 -2.89
N LEU A 49 -14.12 -2.57 -3.97
CA LEU A 49 -14.83 -2.32 -5.23
C LEU A 49 -16.35 -2.33 -5.09
N GLY A 50 -16.89 -3.23 -4.26
CA GLY A 50 -18.31 -3.31 -3.94
C GLY A 50 -18.81 -2.09 -3.18
N ALA A 51 -18.05 -1.59 -2.21
CA ALA A 51 -18.36 -0.37 -1.46
C ALA A 51 -18.37 0.86 -2.39
N TRP A 52 -17.44 0.95 -3.34
CA TRP A 52 -17.46 1.96 -4.40
C TRP A 52 -18.72 1.86 -5.27
N ALA A 53 -19.05 0.66 -5.74
CA ALA A 53 -20.22 0.44 -6.59
C ALA A 53 -21.55 0.70 -5.86
N SER A 54 -21.54 0.60 -4.53
CA SER A 54 -22.71 0.81 -3.67
C SER A 54 -22.79 2.23 -3.11
N GLU A 55 -21.92 3.15 -3.55
CA GLU A 55 -21.86 4.54 -3.10
C GLU A 55 -21.65 4.69 -1.58
N GLU A 56 -21.00 3.72 -0.93
CA GLU A 56 -20.72 3.78 0.52
C GLU A 56 -19.62 4.80 0.86
N TYR A 57 -18.73 5.10 -0.09
CA TYR A 57 -17.72 6.14 0.07
C TYR A 57 -18.28 7.50 -0.35
N THR A 58 -18.63 8.31 0.64
CA THR A 58 -19.09 9.69 0.44
C THR A 58 -18.10 10.70 0.97
N LEU A 59 -17.87 11.78 0.23
CA LEU A 59 -17.20 12.97 0.77
C LEU A 59 -18.27 13.95 1.29
N PRO A 60 -18.07 14.58 2.45
CA PRO A 60 -18.97 15.62 2.92
C PRO A 60 -18.95 16.79 1.94
N ALA A 61 -20.13 17.26 1.55
CA ALA A 61 -20.26 18.47 0.73
C ALA A 61 -19.96 19.71 1.58
N GLU A 62 -18.99 20.51 1.14
CA GLU A 62 -18.79 21.85 1.68
C GLU A 62 -19.72 22.81 0.94
N SER A 63 -20.43 23.69 1.65
CA SER A 63 -21.24 24.73 1.04
C SER A 63 -20.33 25.79 0.43
N THR A 64 -19.83 25.55 -0.78
CA THR A 64 -19.08 26.57 -1.52
C THR A 64 -20.06 27.52 -2.19
N PRO A 65 -19.81 28.85 -2.18
CA PRO A 65 -20.73 29.84 -2.75
C PRO A 65 -20.93 29.73 -4.28
N PHE A 66 -20.29 28.77 -4.94
CA PHE A 66 -20.36 28.55 -6.39
C PHE A 66 -21.39 27.51 -6.81
N SER A 67 -22.07 26.83 -5.88
CA SER A 67 -23.06 25.79 -6.22
C SER A 67 -24.45 26.32 -6.60
N ASP A 68 -24.75 27.59 -6.33
CA ASP A 68 -26.10 28.16 -6.46
C ASP A 68 -26.35 28.99 -7.74
N GLU A 69 -25.36 29.16 -8.63
CA GLU A 69 -25.47 30.01 -9.85
C GLU A 69 -25.23 29.27 -11.19
N LEU A 70 -25.53 27.96 -11.29
CA LEU A 70 -25.48 27.22 -12.57
C LEU A 70 -26.86 26.82 -13.09
#